data_AF-A0A849HKT4-F1
#
_entry.id   AF-A0A849HKT4-F1
#
_cell.length_a   1.000
_cell.length_b   1.000
_cell.length_c   1.000
_cell.angle_alpha   90.00
_cell.angle_beta   90.00
_cell.angle_gamma   90.00
#
_symmetry.space_group_name_H-M   'P 1'
#
loop_
_entity.id
_entity.type
_entity.pdbx_description
1 polymer ?
#
loop_
_entity_poly.entity_id
_entity_poly.type
_entity_poly.pdbx_seq_one_letter_code
_entity_poly.pdbx_strand_id
1 'polypeptide(L)'
;MASIGSQPSGVIFPEVDGKRSTSALGRAVVADALRQVDPVGARAAERETNWRQGYLAHFRRMVEAGLLDDGEAAATIARDGLASLHERMRATGAKSEEVPLGDVFASGSADAPLETATVRGEGERATELSIPVHGNRLRGDDLHRQLDRWTAAGVMEPSAAEAVRTVMANPAWLDLSDRRLVVLGAGAEMGPLRAVLSWGGEVVGVDLPRADIWRRVTNVARSSAGTLHVPVQTGGGAGGDLAARAGADLLHGLPAIADWLTGIEGRLVLGNYVYADGATNVRVATAVDALSVELLRRRPDEVALAFLATPTDVFAVPTEAVEQSTRNYRSPSATMRLARPALRGLSGGRLLQRNYAPGSAPGVNDSLVPQQGPNYALAKRLQRWRATTAARDGIPVSLNVAPPTRTRSVIKNRALASAYAGAHRFGIEVFEPATSNTLMAALLVHDLRTGPRPEQTPWRAEADEAVHGGLWRTAYDPRSALGLAVVLGLGGARA
;
A
#
# COMPACT_ATOMS: atom_id res chain seq x y z
N MET A 1 7.05 28.03 -33.69
CA MET A 1 7.07 28.24 -32.22
C MET A 1 6.90 26.89 -31.55
N ALA A 2 7.99 26.32 -31.02
CA ALA A 2 7.94 25.06 -30.31
C ALA A 2 7.07 25.21 -29.06
N SER A 3 6.13 24.28 -28.87
CA SER A 3 5.29 24.16 -27.68
C SER A 3 6.18 24.11 -26.44
N ILE A 4 6.18 25.17 -25.63
CA ILE A 4 6.74 25.17 -24.28
C ILE A 4 5.93 24.12 -23.52
N GLY A 5 6.51 22.93 -23.31
CA GLY A 5 5.88 21.89 -22.51
C GLY A 5 5.53 22.47 -21.14
N SER A 6 4.29 22.29 -20.71
CA SER A 6 3.81 22.77 -19.41
C SER A 6 4.83 22.40 -18.32
N GLN A 7 5.32 23.38 -17.58
CA GLN A 7 6.19 23.09 -16.44
C GLN A 7 5.46 22.17 -15.45
N PRO A 8 6.16 21.18 -14.85
CA PRO A 8 5.54 20.31 -13.87
C PRO A 8 5.07 21.12 -12.66
N SER A 9 3.80 20.96 -12.26
CA SER A 9 3.13 21.67 -11.16
C SER A 9 2.66 20.74 -10.05
N GLY A 10 2.31 21.30 -8.88
CA GLY A 10 1.88 20.55 -7.70
C GLY A 10 3.07 20.06 -6.88
N VAL A 11 2.95 18.89 -6.22
CA VAL A 11 4.13 18.24 -5.60
C VAL A 11 5.06 17.72 -6.70
N ILE A 12 6.32 18.15 -6.73
CA ILE A 12 7.28 17.91 -7.81
C ILE A 12 8.67 17.49 -7.29
N PHE A 13 9.42 16.81 -8.14
CA PHE A 13 10.81 16.41 -7.88
C PHE A 13 11.72 17.65 -7.87
N PRO A 14 12.79 17.69 -7.07
CA PRO A 14 13.74 18.80 -7.11
C PRO A 14 14.39 18.95 -8.48
N GLU A 15 14.67 20.19 -8.86
CA GLU A 15 15.55 20.50 -9.97
C GLU A 15 17.00 20.54 -9.51
N VAL A 16 17.86 19.78 -10.18
CA VAL A 16 19.32 19.78 -9.98
C VAL A 16 19.95 19.92 -11.36
N ASP A 17 20.80 20.93 -11.53
CA ASP A 17 21.46 21.25 -12.82
C ASP A 17 20.47 21.35 -13.99
N GLY A 18 19.32 22.00 -13.76
CA GLY A 18 18.26 22.19 -14.76
C GLY A 18 17.47 20.92 -15.11
N LYS A 19 17.59 19.83 -14.34
CA LYS A 19 16.90 18.56 -14.59
C LYS A 19 16.22 18.02 -13.34
N ARG A 20 15.01 17.50 -13.52
CA ARG A 20 14.25 16.78 -12.48
C ARG A 20 14.39 15.27 -12.69
N SER A 21 15.20 14.63 -11.86
CA SER A 21 15.55 13.20 -12.02
C SER A 21 15.01 12.37 -10.86
N THR A 22 14.07 11.47 -11.18
CA THR A 22 13.53 10.53 -10.16
C THR A 22 14.57 9.53 -9.69
N SER A 23 15.51 9.14 -10.57
CA SER A 23 16.62 8.25 -10.20
C SER A 23 17.59 8.93 -9.23
N ALA A 24 17.92 10.21 -9.47
CA ALA A 24 18.81 10.95 -8.58
C ALA A 24 18.16 11.13 -7.19
N LEU A 25 16.87 11.50 -7.15
CA LEU A 25 16.12 11.59 -5.91
C LEU A 25 16.10 10.25 -5.17
N GLY A 26 15.65 9.17 -5.83
CA GLY A 26 15.51 7.86 -5.18
C GLY A 26 16.83 7.34 -4.63
N ARG A 27 17.93 7.53 -5.37
CA ARG A 27 19.27 7.17 -4.93
C ARG A 27 19.71 7.96 -3.69
N ALA A 28 19.51 9.28 -3.70
CA ALA A 28 19.88 10.14 -2.58
C ALA A 28 19.06 9.83 -1.33
N VAL A 29 17.74 9.65 -1.47
CA VAL A 29 16.85 9.32 -0.34
C VAL A 29 17.20 7.96 0.29
N VAL A 30 17.48 6.94 -0.52
CA VAL A 30 17.89 5.63 0.01
C VAL A 30 19.26 5.69 0.70
N ALA A 31 20.19 6.48 0.16
CA ALA A 31 21.48 6.68 0.82
C ALA A 31 21.37 7.45 2.14
N ASP A 32 20.58 8.53 2.16
CA ASP A 32 20.31 9.32 3.36
C ASP A 32 19.66 8.43 4.44
N ALA A 33 18.66 7.63 4.08
CA ALA A 33 17.98 6.70 4.99
C ALA A 33 18.93 5.68 5.62
N LEU A 34 19.94 5.21 4.87
CA LEU A 34 20.93 4.25 5.37
C LEU A 34 22.08 4.90 6.15
N ARG A 35 22.26 6.23 6.06
CA ARG A 35 23.54 6.87 6.41
C ARG A 35 23.98 6.65 7.85
N GLN A 36 23.05 6.71 8.79
CA GLN A 36 23.36 6.54 10.21
C GLN A 36 23.55 5.06 10.60
N VAL A 37 22.73 4.16 10.06
CA VAL A 37 22.68 2.76 10.46
C VAL A 37 23.69 1.89 9.68
N ASP A 38 23.85 2.16 8.38
CA ASP A 38 24.74 1.42 7.50
C ASP A 38 25.48 2.36 6.52
N PRO A 39 26.54 3.05 7.00
CA PRO A 39 27.33 3.99 6.18
C PRO A 39 27.98 3.35 4.95
N VAL A 40 28.22 2.03 4.97
CA VAL A 40 28.73 1.29 3.79
C VAL A 40 27.63 1.15 2.75
N GLY A 41 26.42 0.74 3.16
CA GLY A 41 25.24 0.69 2.31
C GLY A 41 24.85 2.04 1.73
N ALA A 42 24.91 3.10 2.53
CA ALA A 42 24.65 4.46 2.09
C ALA A 42 25.58 4.89 0.95
N ARG A 43 26.90 4.69 1.11
CA ARG A 43 27.89 4.98 0.05
C ARG A 43 27.71 4.11 -1.19
N ALA A 44 27.29 2.86 -1.03
CA ALA A 44 26.98 1.98 -2.15
C ALA A 44 25.76 2.47 -2.93
N ALA A 45 24.69 2.89 -2.24
CA ALA A 45 23.52 3.49 -2.86
C ALA A 45 23.89 4.80 -3.59
N GLU A 46 24.61 5.73 -2.95
CA GLU A 46 25.08 6.98 -3.55
C GLU A 46 25.84 6.79 -4.87
N ARG A 47 26.68 5.74 -4.95
CA ARG A 47 27.53 5.45 -6.10
C ARG A 47 26.86 4.55 -7.16
N GLU A 48 25.60 4.15 -6.95
CA GLU A 48 24.85 3.32 -7.91
C GLU A 48 24.65 4.08 -9.23
N THR A 49 25.27 3.57 -10.30
CA THR A 49 25.23 4.18 -11.64
C THR A 49 24.04 3.67 -12.46
N ASN A 50 23.52 2.48 -12.16
CA ASN A 50 22.38 1.86 -12.84
C ASN A 50 21.18 1.72 -11.89
N TRP A 51 20.72 2.86 -11.34
CA TRP A 51 19.62 2.88 -10.35
C TRP A 51 18.35 2.15 -10.81
N ARG A 52 18.04 2.17 -12.11
CA ARG A 52 16.86 1.50 -12.67
C ARG A 52 16.84 -0.01 -12.41
N GLN A 53 18.01 -0.63 -12.22
CA GLN A 53 18.13 -2.06 -11.97
C GLN A 53 18.74 -2.35 -10.58
N GLY A 54 19.75 -1.57 -10.18
CA GLY A 54 20.50 -1.76 -8.93
C GLY A 54 19.72 -1.46 -7.64
N TYR A 55 18.60 -0.72 -7.73
CA TYR A 55 17.81 -0.35 -6.54
C TYR A 55 17.40 -1.56 -5.68
N LEU A 56 17.14 -2.72 -6.29
CA LEU A 56 16.66 -3.92 -5.61
C LEU A 56 17.59 -4.32 -4.44
N ALA A 57 18.90 -4.29 -4.67
CA ALA A 57 19.89 -4.65 -3.65
C ALA A 57 19.89 -3.65 -2.49
N HIS A 58 19.71 -2.36 -2.78
CA HIS A 58 19.71 -1.31 -1.76
C HIS A 58 18.46 -1.34 -0.89
N PHE A 59 17.28 -1.62 -1.46
CA PHE A 59 16.05 -1.80 -0.68
C PHE A 59 16.08 -3.07 0.19
N ARG A 60 16.70 -4.15 -0.30
CA ARG A 60 16.92 -5.34 0.52
C ARG A 60 17.86 -5.06 1.69
N ARG A 61 19.01 -4.46 1.39
CA ARG A 61 20.03 -4.09 2.39
C ARG A 61 19.46 -3.16 3.44
N MET A 62 18.58 -2.25 3.06
CA MET A 62 17.84 -1.40 3.99
C MET A 62 17.08 -2.21 5.03
N VAL A 63 16.29 -3.22 4.61
CA VAL A 63 15.58 -4.09 5.54
C VAL A 63 16.55 -4.85 6.43
N GLU A 64 17.59 -5.45 5.86
CA GLU A 64 18.62 -6.18 6.63
C GLU A 64 19.27 -5.28 7.70
N ALA A 65 19.59 -4.03 7.37
CA ALA A 65 20.15 -3.06 8.30
C ALA A 65 19.15 -2.61 9.38
N GLY A 66 17.87 -2.41 9.04
CA GLY A 66 16.87 -2.00 10.03
C GLY A 66 16.42 -3.10 10.99
N LEU A 67 16.80 -4.36 10.73
CA LEU A 67 16.58 -5.47 11.67
C LEU A 67 17.62 -5.56 12.79
N LEU A 68 18.62 -4.67 12.77
CA LEU A 68 19.60 -4.50 13.84
C LEU A 68 19.02 -3.71 15.02
N ASP A 69 19.76 -3.70 16.14
CA ASP A 69 19.55 -2.82 17.29
C ASP A 69 18.10 -2.76 17.82
N ASP A 70 17.47 -3.94 17.96
CA ASP A 70 16.11 -4.12 18.50
C ASP A 70 15.07 -3.12 17.97
N GLY A 71 15.17 -2.78 16.68
CA GLY A 71 14.19 -1.95 15.97
C GLY A 71 14.41 -0.44 16.07
N GLU A 72 15.43 0.04 16.76
CA GLU A 72 15.85 1.46 16.68
C GLU A 72 16.43 1.77 15.29
N ALA A 73 17.18 0.83 14.71
CA ALA A 73 17.70 0.95 13.36
C ALA A 73 16.59 1.18 12.32
N ALA A 74 15.48 0.42 12.39
CA ALA A 74 14.32 0.61 11.52
C ALA A 74 13.69 2.01 11.68
N ALA A 75 13.57 2.49 12.91
CA ALA A 75 13.01 3.81 13.21
C ALA A 75 13.91 4.93 12.65
N THR A 76 15.23 4.84 12.86
CA THR A 76 16.20 5.80 12.31
C THR A 76 16.17 5.82 10.79
N ILE A 77 16.20 4.65 10.13
CA ILE A 77 16.13 4.57 8.66
C ILE A 77 14.83 5.20 8.15
N ALA A 78 13.70 4.92 8.80
CA ALA A 78 12.41 5.47 8.42
C ALA A 78 12.36 6.99 8.58
N ARG A 79 12.84 7.53 9.71
CA ARG A 79 12.88 8.97 9.97
C ARG A 79 13.80 9.68 8.98
N ASP A 80 15.02 9.19 8.78
CA ASP A 80 16.00 9.80 7.88
C ASP A 80 15.55 9.76 6.42
N GLY A 81 14.94 8.65 5.98
CA GLY A 81 14.38 8.52 4.63
C GLY A 81 13.22 9.48 4.36
N LEU A 82 12.31 9.64 5.33
CA LEU A 82 11.23 10.62 5.24
C LEU A 82 11.77 12.06 5.26
N ALA A 83 12.68 12.38 6.16
CA ALA A 83 13.29 13.71 6.27
C ALA A 83 13.99 14.10 4.96
N SER A 84 14.81 13.22 4.41
CA SER A 84 15.48 13.42 3.12
C SER A 84 14.48 13.69 1.99
N LEU A 85 13.39 12.91 1.94
CA LEU A 85 12.39 13.10 0.90
C LEU A 85 11.69 14.46 1.04
N HIS A 86 11.30 14.85 2.25
CA HIS A 86 10.62 16.13 2.50
C HIS A 86 11.52 17.34 2.23
N GLU A 87 12.80 17.28 2.63
CA GLU A 87 13.78 18.34 2.38
C GLU A 87 14.03 18.55 0.88
N ARG A 88 14.05 17.47 0.11
CA ARG A 88 14.37 17.50 -1.32
C ARG A 88 13.16 17.80 -2.19
N MET A 89 11.98 17.34 -1.82
CA MET A 89 10.78 17.53 -2.63
C MET A 89 10.31 18.99 -2.60
N ARG A 90 9.61 19.38 -3.65
CA ARG A 90 9.14 20.74 -3.88
C ARG A 90 7.65 20.73 -4.16
N ALA A 91 6.99 21.86 -3.99
CA ALA A 91 5.60 22.05 -4.33
C ALA A 91 5.41 23.35 -5.11
N THR A 92 4.32 23.45 -5.85
CA THR A 92 3.87 24.72 -6.43
C THR A 92 2.97 25.43 -5.41
N GLY A 93 3.38 26.63 -4.98
CA GLY A 93 2.61 27.50 -4.08
C GLY A 93 1.47 28.24 -4.78
N ALA A 94 0.72 29.03 -3.99
CA ALA A 94 -0.50 29.70 -4.45
C ALA A 94 -0.28 30.72 -5.58
N LYS A 95 0.93 31.27 -5.74
CA LYS A 95 1.30 32.22 -6.81
C LYS A 95 2.05 31.51 -7.94
N SER A 96 1.89 30.20 -8.07
CA SER A 96 2.60 29.37 -9.06
C SER A 96 4.12 29.37 -8.92
N GLU A 97 4.63 29.74 -7.74
CA GLU A 97 6.04 29.70 -7.37
C GLU A 97 6.43 28.31 -6.86
N GLU A 98 7.70 27.93 -7.03
CA GLU A 98 8.22 26.69 -6.44
C GLU A 98 8.65 26.94 -5.00
N VAL A 99 8.09 26.18 -4.06
CA VAL A 99 8.41 26.24 -2.61
C VAL A 99 8.93 24.89 -2.12
N PRO A 100 9.70 24.85 -1.02
CA PRO A 100 9.95 23.61 -0.28
C PRO A 100 8.63 22.91 0.08
N LEU A 101 8.59 21.58 0.02
CA LEU A 101 7.37 20.83 0.33
C LEU A 101 6.83 21.16 1.73
N GLY A 102 7.71 21.32 2.72
CA GLY A 102 7.32 21.65 4.09
C GLY A 102 6.60 23.00 4.24
N ASP A 103 6.78 23.92 3.29
CA ASP A 103 6.22 25.26 3.34
C ASP A 103 4.84 25.35 2.64
N VAL A 104 4.44 24.30 1.90
CA VAL A 104 3.25 24.33 1.03
C VAL A 104 1.96 24.67 1.79
N PHE A 105 1.83 24.22 3.04
CA PHE A 105 0.65 24.47 3.86
C PHE A 105 0.59 25.91 4.39
N ALA A 106 1.75 26.56 4.56
CA ALA A 106 1.84 27.96 5.00
C ALA A 106 1.66 28.94 3.83
N SER A 107 2.00 28.52 2.61
CA SER A 107 1.80 29.32 1.39
C SER A 107 0.33 29.50 0.97
N GLY A 108 -0.60 28.76 1.59
CA GLY A 108 -2.02 28.76 1.25
C GLY A 108 -2.33 28.01 -0.05
N SER A 109 -3.62 27.91 -0.40
CA SER A 109 -4.07 27.32 -1.67
C SER A 109 -4.42 28.39 -2.70
N ALA A 110 -4.09 28.15 -3.97
CA ALA A 110 -4.66 28.90 -5.09
C ALA A 110 -6.10 28.46 -5.41
N ASP A 111 -6.48 27.25 -4.97
CA ASP A 111 -7.79 26.69 -5.22
C ASP A 111 -8.86 27.34 -4.34
N ALA A 112 -10.09 27.39 -4.85
CA ALA A 112 -11.24 27.74 -4.02
C ALA A 112 -11.34 26.77 -2.81
N PRO A 113 -11.83 27.25 -1.65
CA PRO A 113 -12.13 26.39 -0.52
C PRO A 113 -13.01 25.20 -0.92
N LEU A 114 -12.82 24.08 -0.23
CA LEU A 114 -13.64 22.89 -0.41
C LEU A 114 -14.81 22.92 0.59
N GLU A 115 -15.99 22.65 0.08
CA GLU A 115 -17.19 22.36 0.86
C GLU A 115 -17.47 20.85 0.89
N THR A 116 -18.33 20.43 1.82
CA THR A 116 -18.75 19.04 1.96
C THR A 116 -20.13 18.83 1.35
N ALA A 117 -20.21 17.98 0.33
CA ALA A 117 -21.46 17.35 -0.09
C ALA A 117 -21.61 15.98 0.60
N THR A 118 -22.80 15.67 1.08
CA THR A 118 -23.07 14.41 1.79
C THR A 118 -24.02 13.52 0.98
N VAL A 119 -23.63 12.27 0.78
CA VAL A 119 -24.44 11.22 0.16
C VAL A 119 -24.76 10.18 1.23
N ARG A 120 -26.02 10.12 1.65
CA ARG A 120 -26.52 9.11 2.59
C ARG A 120 -26.97 7.88 1.81
N GLY A 121 -26.57 6.71 2.29
CA GLY A 121 -27.02 5.43 1.76
C GLY A 121 -28.46 5.10 2.18
N GLU A 122 -29.12 4.30 1.35
CA GLU A 122 -30.51 3.84 1.54
C GLU A 122 -30.60 2.31 1.72
N GLY A 123 -29.46 1.63 1.69
CA GLY A 123 -29.36 0.18 1.80
C GLY A 123 -29.37 -0.33 3.25
N GLU A 124 -29.56 -1.63 3.41
CA GLU A 124 -29.54 -2.28 4.72
C GLU A 124 -28.11 -2.48 5.24
N ARG A 125 -27.95 -2.29 6.55
CA ARG A 125 -26.68 -2.45 7.24
C ARG A 125 -26.29 -3.92 7.32
N ALA A 126 -25.09 -4.25 6.84
CA ALA A 126 -24.49 -5.56 7.10
C ALA A 126 -24.01 -5.64 8.57
N THR A 127 -24.60 -6.56 9.34
CA THR A 127 -24.34 -6.73 10.78
C THR A 127 -23.37 -7.87 11.11
N GLU A 128 -23.00 -8.69 10.11
CA GLU A 128 -22.01 -9.76 10.25
C GLU A 128 -20.91 -9.61 9.19
N LEU A 129 -19.70 -10.08 9.51
CA LEU A 129 -18.60 -10.07 8.55
C LEU A 129 -18.87 -11.13 7.47
N SER A 130 -18.87 -10.70 6.21
CA SER A 130 -18.89 -11.60 5.06
C SER A 130 -17.82 -11.20 4.05
N ILE A 131 -17.04 -12.19 3.58
CA ILE A 131 -15.96 -11.97 2.62
C ILE A 131 -16.33 -12.63 1.28
N PRO A 132 -16.35 -11.88 0.16
CA PRO A 132 -16.58 -12.47 -1.15
C PRO A 132 -15.34 -13.26 -1.59
N VAL A 133 -15.51 -14.51 -2.01
CA VAL A 133 -14.46 -15.40 -2.51
C VAL A 133 -15.01 -16.21 -3.68
N HIS A 134 -14.43 -16.03 -4.88
CA HIS A 134 -14.81 -16.76 -6.11
C HIS A 134 -16.32 -16.74 -6.39
N GLY A 135 -16.94 -15.56 -6.32
CA GLY A 135 -18.37 -15.38 -6.56
C GLY A 135 -19.30 -15.76 -5.41
N ASN A 136 -18.80 -16.40 -4.35
CA ASN A 136 -19.57 -16.73 -3.15
C ASN A 136 -19.33 -15.69 -2.05
N ARG A 137 -20.35 -15.41 -1.21
CA ARG A 137 -20.16 -14.62 0.02
C ARG A 137 -20.02 -15.57 1.21
N LEU A 138 -18.82 -15.67 1.77
CA LEU A 138 -18.54 -16.55 2.89
C LEU A 138 -18.79 -15.81 4.22
N ARG A 139 -19.42 -16.51 5.17
CA ARG A 139 -19.74 -16.04 6.53
C ARG A 139 -19.74 -17.22 7.50
N GLY A 140 -19.70 -16.94 8.81
CA GLY A 140 -19.73 -17.98 9.85
C GLY A 140 -18.72 -19.12 9.57
N ASP A 141 -19.19 -20.37 9.65
CA ASP A 141 -18.36 -21.55 9.46
C ASP A 141 -17.69 -21.66 8.08
N ASP A 142 -18.34 -21.16 7.01
CA ASP A 142 -17.74 -21.15 5.68
C ASP A 142 -16.51 -20.25 5.62
N LEU A 143 -16.58 -19.11 6.31
CA LEU A 143 -15.46 -18.20 6.43
C LEU A 143 -14.35 -18.79 7.31
N HIS A 144 -14.69 -19.42 8.45
CA HIS A 144 -13.71 -20.13 9.28
C HIS A 144 -12.93 -21.18 8.48
N ARG A 145 -13.64 -22.04 7.72
CA ARG A 145 -13.00 -23.04 6.86
C ARG A 145 -12.11 -22.41 5.79
N GLN A 146 -12.51 -21.27 5.21
CA GLN A 146 -11.68 -20.58 4.23
C GLN A 146 -10.40 -20.01 4.84
N LEU A 147 -10.47 -19.44 6.05
CA LEU A 147 -9.30 -18.98 6.78
C LEU A 147 -8.34 -20.14 7.07
N ASP A 148 -8.86 -21.29 7.53
CA ASP A 148 -8.04 -22.50 7.76
C ASP A 148 -7.35 -22.97 6.47
N ARG A 149 -8.07 -22.96 5.34
CA ARG A 149 -7.50 -23.31 4.02
C ARG A 149 -6.37 -22.36 3.64
N TRP A 150 -6.56 -21.05 3.79
CA TRP A 150 -5.54 -20.06 3.46
C TRP A 150 -4.32 -20.18 4.37
N THR A 151 -4.49 -20.34 5.68
CA THR A 151 -3.38 -20.53 6.61
C THR A 151 -2.62 -21.83 6.33
N ALA A 152 -3.31 -22.95 6.12
CA ALA A 152 -2.67 -24.24 5.82
C ALA A 152 -1.89 -24.19 4.49
N ALA A 153 -2.44 -23.52 3.47
CA ALA A 153 -1.76 -23.29 2.19
C ALA A 153 -0.60 -22.27 2.30
N GLY A 154 -0.46 -21.58 3.43
CA GLY A 154 0.54 -20.53 3.65
C GLY A 154 0.23 -19.26 2.88
N VAL A 155 -1.03 -18.99 2.55
CA VAL A 155 -1.49 -17.78 1.83
C VAL A 155 -1.43 -16.54 2.72
N MET A 156 -1.64 -16.70 4.02
CA MET A 156 -1.59 -15.67 5.04
C MET A 156 -0.92 -16.19 6.30
N GLU A 157 -0.45 -15.28 7.15
CA GLU A 157 0.07 -15.63 8.47
C GLU A 157 -1.06 -16.02 9.43
N PRO A 158 -0.83 -16.96 10.37
CA PRO A 158 -1.86 -17.41 11.31
C PRO A 158 -2.50 -16.27 12.11
N SER A 159 -1.72 -15.24 12.48
CA SER A 159 -2.21 -14.06 13.18
C SER A 159 -3.23 -13.25 12.36
N ALA A 160 -3.14 -13.27 11.02
CA ALA A 160 -4.14 -12.64 10.15
C ALA A 160 -5.49 -13.36 10.22
N ALA A 161 -5.46 -14.70 10.18
CA ALA A 161 -6.67 -15.50 10.32
C ALA A 161 -7.31 -15.27 11.69
N GLU A 162 -6.51 -15.19 12.76
CA GLU A 162 -7.02 -14.96 14.11
C GLU A 162 -7.60 -13.56 14.32
N ALA A 163 -6.98 -12.53 13.74
CA ALA A 163 -7.54 -11.18 13.74
C ALA A 163 -8.93 -11.15 13.06
N VAL A 164 -9.08 -11.84 11.92
CA VAL A 164 -10.38 -11.95 11.24
C VAL A 164 -11.38 -12.73 12.09
N ARG A 165 -10.99 -13.85 12.73
CA ARG A 165 -11.87 -14.60 13.64
C ARG A 165 -12.31 -13.74 14.82
N THR A 166 -11.42 -12.91 15.36
CA THR A 166 -11.74 -11.97 16.43
C THR A 166 -12.82 -10.97 16.00
N VAL A 167 -12.72 -10.42 14.79
CA VAL A 167 -13.77 -9.54 14.23
C VAL A 167 -15.08 -10.31 14.01
N MET A 168 -15.03 -11.55 13.53
CA MET A 168 -16.22 -12.40 13.38
C MET A 168 -16.92 -12.66 14.72
N ALA A 169 -16.15 -12.88 15.79
CA ALA A 169 -16.66 -13.09 17.14
C ALA A 169 -17.22 -11.81 17.79
N ASN A 170 -16.86 -10.64 17.24
CA ASN A 170 -17.29 -9.33 17.74
C ASN A 170 -17.99 -8.52 16.63
N PRO A 171 -19.15 -8.96 16.11
CA PRO A 171 -19.81 -8.30 14.98
C PRO A 171 -20.14 -6.82 15.22
N ALA A 172 -20.33 -6.41 16.48
CA ALA A 172 -20.51 -5.01 16.86
C ALA A 172 -19.31 -4.11 16.50
N TRP A 173 -18.10 -4.66 16.35
CA TRP A 173 -16.90 -3.90 15.96
C TRP A 173 -16.96 -3.35 14.54
N LEU A 174 -17.78 -3.94 13.67
CA LEU A 174 -18.03 -3.44 12.31
C LEU A 174 -18.76 -2.09 12.31
N ASP A 175 -19.43 -1.76 13.42
CA ASP A 175 -19.89 -0.39 13.64
C ASP A 175 -18.68 0.52 13.82
N LEU A 176 -18.49 1.47 12.92
CA LEU A 176 -17.42 2.47 12.98
C LEU A 176 -17.98 3.86 13.22
N SER A 177 -19.20 4.02 13.76
CA SER A 177 -19.83 5.32 13.98
C SER A 177 -19.04 6.26 14.90
N ASP A 178 -18.10 5.73 15.70
CA ASP A 178 -17.20 6.49 16.56
C ASP A 178 -15.98 7.08 15.82
N ARG A 179 -15.82 6.78 14.52
CA ARG A 179 -14.70 7.19 13.68
C ARG A 179 -15.16 7.62 12.29
N ARG A 180 -14.43 8.54 11.67
CA ARG A 180 -14.59 8.87 10.24
C ARG A 180 -13.41 8.34 9.46
N LEU A 181 -13.68 7.45 8.52
CA LEU A 181 -12.64 6.89 7.68
C LEU A 181 -12.37 7.82 6.50
N VAL A 182 -11.21 8.48 6.49
CA VAL A 182 -10.76 9.26 5.34
C VAL A 182 -10.10 8.31 4.35
N VAL A 183 -10.67 8.18 3.15
CA VAL A 183 -10.16 7.29 2.09
C VAL A 183 -9.51 8.15 1.01
N LEU A 184 -8.19 8.26 1.06
CA LEU A 184 -7.39 8.87 0.01
C LEU A 184 -7.27 7.87 -1.16
N GLY A 185 -7.90 8.20 -2.29
CA GLY A 185 -8.15 7.28 -3.38
C GLY A 185 -9.51 6.58 -3.24
N ALA A 186 -10.60 7.34 -3.11
CA ALA A 186 -11.95 6.79 -2.94
C ALA A 186 -12.39 5.83 -4.06
N GLY A 187 -11.89 6.01 -5.28
CA GLY A 187 -12.12 5.12 -6.42
C GLY A 187 -11.15 3.94 -6.52
N ALA A 188 -10.19 3.79 -5.60
CA ALA A 188 -9.21 2.71 -5.62
C ALA A 188 -9.86 1.35 -5.31
N GLU A 189 -9.44 0.32 -6.04
CA GLU A 189 -10.01 -1.04 -5.92
C GLU A 189 -9.65 -1.73 -4.59
N MET A 190 -8.59 -1.28 -3.92
CA MET A 190 -8.11 -1.84 -2.65
C MET A 190 -8.62 -1.10 -1.42
N GLY A 191 -9.28 0.05 -1.59
CA GLY A 191 -9.76 0.85 -0.46
C GLY A 191 -10.92 0.18 0.29
N PRO A 192 -11.04 0.40 1.61
CA PRO A 192 -12.09 -0.19 2.46
C PRO A 192 -13.46 0.49 2.28
N LEU A 193 -13.57 1.51 1.42
CA LEU A 193 -14.78 2.34 1.23
C LEU A 193 -16.06 1.51 1.11
N ARG A 194 -16.05 0.48 0.25
CA ARG A 194 -17.23 -0.38 0.03
C ARG A 194 -17.63 -1.14 1.28
N ALA A 195 -16.66 -1.71 1.99
CA ALA A 195 -16.91 -2.51 3.18
C ALA A 195 -17.45 -1.63 4.32
N VAL A 196 -16.78 -0.51 4.60
CA VAL A 196 -17.19 0.40 5.68
C VAL A 196 -18.55 1.03 5.42
N LEU A 197 -18.84 1.44 4.18
CA LEU A 197 -20.17 1.91 3.81
C LEU A 197 -21.23 0.81 3.95
N SER A 198 -20.92 -0.44 3.64
CA SER A 198 -21.87 -1.55 3.83
C SER A 198 -22.18 -1.84 5.30
N TRP A 199 -21.21 -1.58 6.20
CA TRP A 199 -21.40 -1.70 7.65
C TRP A 199 -22.06 -0.47 8.29
N GLY A 200 -22.45 0.54 7.49
CA GLY A 200 -23.11 1.75 7.97
C GLY A 200 -22.17 2.86 8.44
N GLY A 201 -20.86 2.72 8.22
CA GLY A 201 -19.87 3.71 8.65
C GLY A 201 -19.86 5.01 7.83
N GLU A 202 -19.17 6.02 8.36
CA GLU A 202 -18.93 7.30 7.70
C GLU A 202 -17.58 7.30 6.97
N VAL A 203 -17.61 7.60 5.66
CA VAL A 203 -16.43 7.69 4.81
C VAL A 203 -16.27 9.11 4.29
N VAL A 204 -15.07 9.68 4.46
CA VAL A 204 -14.66 10.95 3.86
C VAL A 204 -13.79 10.63 2.65
N GLY A 205 -14.35 10.73 1.45
CA GLY A 205 -13.65 10.34 0.23
C GLY A 205 -12.80 11.46 -0.35
N VAL A 206 -11.54 11.20 -0.69
CA VAL A 206 -10.72 12.10 -1.51
C VAL A 206 -10.28 11.36 -2.76
N ASP A 207 -10.55 11.93 -3.92
CA ASP A 207 -10.06 11.44 -5.21
C ASP A 207 -10.08 12.59 -6.24
N LEU A 208 -9.44 12.36 -7.38
CA LEU A 208 -9.32 13.33 -8.46
C LEU A 208 -10.69 13.89 -8.88
N PRO A 209 -10.75 15.17 -9.31
CA PRO A 209 -11.98 15.80 -9.80
C PRO A 209 -12.37 15.25 -11.18
N ARG A 210 -12.82 14.00 -11.22
CA ARG A 210 -13.22 13.26 -12.42
C ARG A 210 -14.59 12.65 -12.23
N ALA A 211 -15.55 13.07 -13.06
CA ALA A 211 -16.94 12.68 -12.92
C ALA A 211 -17.18 11.17 -13.00
N ASP A 212 -16.36 10.41 -13.74
CA ASP A 212 -16.51 8.96 -13.81
C ASP A 212 -16.15 8.26 -12.50
N ILE A 213 -15.17 8.77 -11.75
CA ILE A 213 -14.81 8.27 -10.42
C ILE A 213 -15.99 8.53 -9.48
N TRP A 214 -16.43 9.77 -9.39
CA TRP A 214 -17.46 10.17 -8.44
C TRP A 214 -18.83 9.59 -8.75
N ARG A 215 -19.20 9.37 -10.02
CA ARG A 215 -20.40 8.58 -10.38
C ARG A 215 -20.33 7.16 -9.79
N ARG A 216 -19.21 6.47 -9.92
CA ARG A 216 -19.05 5.11 -9.35
C ARG A 216 -19.10 5.13 -7.82
N VAL A 217 -18.36 6.05 -7.19
CA VAL A 217 -18.24 6.13 -5.73
C VAL A 217 -19.56 6.53 -5.07
N THR A 218 -20.27 7.52 -5.62
CA THR A 218 -21.58 7.95 -5.10
C THR A 218 -22.66 6.90 -5.30
N ASN A 219 -22.65 6.14 -6.41
CA ASN A 219 -23.55 5.00 -6.60
C ASN A 219 -23.33 3.90 -5.56
N VAL A 220 -22.08 3.63 -5.18
CA VAL A 220 -21.77 2.71 -4.08
C VAL A 220 -22.34 3.23 -2.76
N ALA A 221 -22.15 4.52 -2.46
CA ALA A 221 -22.69 5.11 -1.23
C ALA A 221 -24.22 5.03 -1.16
N ARG A 222 -24.93 5.41 -2.22
CA ARG A 222 -26.41 5.36 -2.27
C ARG A 222 -26.96 3.96 -2.05
N SER A 223 -26.29 2.94 -2.59
CA SER A 223 -26.70 1.52 -2.46
C SER A 223 -26.24 0.84 -1.17
N SER A 224 -25.52 1.56 -0.30
CA SER A 224 -25.01 1.05 0.98
C SER A 224 -25.83 1.57 2.16
N ALA A 225 -25.48 1.17 3.38
CA ALA A 225 -26.09 1.70 4.62
C ALA A 225 -25.38 2.93 5.19
N GLY A 226 -24.17 3.23 4.70
CA GLY A 226 -23.29 4.24 5.27
C GLY A 226 -23.47 5.63 4.68
N THR A 227 -22.62 6.56 5.12
CA THR A 227 -22.62 7.94 4.64
C THR A 227 -21.27 8.28 4.02
N LEU A 228 -21.31 8.91 2.84
CA LEU A 228 -20.13 9.41 2.14
C LEU A 228 -20.11 10.94 2.17
N HIS A 229 -19.01 11.51 2.64
CA HIS A 229 -18.68 12.92 2.55
C HIS A 229 -17.72 13.15 1.38
N VAL A 230 -18.06 14.12 0.53
CA VAL A 230 -17.41 14.39 -0.75
C VAL A 230 -16.94 15.84 -0.78
N PRO A 231 -15.66 16.11 -1.12
CA PRO A 231 -15.18 17.47 -1.32
C PRO A 231 -15.75 18.01 -2.62
N VAL A 232 -16.31 19.21 -2.57
CA VAL A 232 -16.81 19.95 -3.74
C VAL A 232 -16.23 21.35 -3.73
N GLN A 233 -15.87 21.88 -4.90
CA GLN A 233 -15.36 23.24 -5.02
C GLN A 233 -16.49 24.27 -4.79
N THR A 234 -16.25 25.27 -3.94
CA THR A 234 -17.17 26.41 -3.76
C THR A 234 -17.39 27.16 -5.08
N GLY A 235 -18.63 27.55 -5.38
CA GLY A 235 -18.97 28.38 -6.54
C GLY A 235 -19.43 27.64 -7.81
N GLY A 236 -19.39 26.31 -7.83
CA GLY A 236 -20.08 25.53 -8.85
C GLY A 236 -21.58 25.53 -8.58
N GLY A 237 -22.35 26.35 -9.30
CA GLY A 237 -23.78 26.65 -9.07
C GLY A 237 -24.61 25.55 -8.40
N ALA A 238 -25.33 25.93 -7.34
CA ALA A 238 -26.24 25.05 -6.61
C ALA A 238 -27.32 24.50 -7.57
N GLY A 239 -27.23 23.22 -7.91
CA GLY A 239 -28.15 22.55 -8.85
C GLY A 239 -27.49 21.64 -9.88
N GLY A 240 -26.16 21.67 -10.04
CA GLY A 240 -25.42 20.79 -10.96
C GLY A 240 -25.12 19.38 -10.42
N ASP A 241 -24.92 18.42 -11.34
CA ASP A 241 -24.51 17.04 -11.05
C ASP A 241 -23.33 17.00 -10.05
N LEU A 242 -23.54 16.34 -8.90
CA LEU A 242 -22.53 16.21 -7.85
C LEU A 242 -21.23 15.62 -8.42
N ALA A 243 -21.32 14.63 -9.30
CA ALA A 243 -20.13 13.99 -9.83
C ALA A 243 -19.25 14.95 -10.67
N ALA A 244 -19.85 15.97 -11.30
CA ALA A 244 -19.12 16.96 -12.09
C ALA A 244 -18.36 17.97 -11.23
N ARG A 245 -18.81 18.22 -9.98
CA ARG A 245 -18.22 19.19 -9.05
C ARG A 245 -17.38 18.55 -7.94
N ALA A 246 -17.48 17.23 -7.80
CA ALA A 246 -16.80 16.47 -6.76
C ALA A 246 -15.32 16.24 -7.08
N GLY A 247 -14.52 16.25 -6.02
CA GLY A 247 -13.13 15.82 -6.03
C GLY A 247 -12.14 16.90 -5.64
N ALA A 248 -10.96 16.44 -5.26
CA ALA A 248 -9.83 17.27 -4.91
C ALA A 248 -8.54 16.54 -5.32
N ASP A 249 -7.61 17.25 -5.97
CA ASP A 249 -6.36 16.67 -6.44
C ASP A 249 -5.27 16.80 -5.38
N LEU A 250 -4.84 15.68 -4.79
CA LEU A 250 -3.77 15.63 -3.79
C LEU A 250 -2.43 16.21 -4.28
N LEU A 251 -2.19 16.26 -5.58
CA LEU A 251 -0.95 16.87 -6.11
C LEU A 251 -1.00 18.39 -6.12
N HIS A 252 -2.17 18.98 -6.34
CA HIS A 252 -2.32 20.42 -6.62
C HIS A 252 -3.06 21.17 -5.51
N GLY A 253 -4.06 20.55 -4.89
CA GLY A 253 -4.92 21.16 -3.87
C GLY A 253 -4.57 20.75 -2.43
N LEU A 254 -3.30 20.42 -2.16
CA LEU A 254 -2.88 19.86 -0.87
C LEU A 254 -3.25 20.75 0.34
N PRO A 255 -3.06 22.08 0.31
CA PRO A 255 -3.47 22.95 1.42
C PRO A 255 -4.99 23.00 1.60
N ALA A 256 -5.76 23.10 0.51
CA ALA A 256 -7.22 23.10 0.57
C ALA A 256 -7.80 21.79 1.12
N ILE A 257 -7.19 20.65 0.79
CA ILE A 257 -7.55 19.34 1.35
C ILE A 257 -7.22 19.28 2.84
N ALA A 258 -6.07 19.81 3.27
CA ALA A 258 -5.72 19.86 4.69
C ALA A 258 -6.69 20.73 5.49
N ASP A 259 -7.04 21.92 4.98
CA ASP A 259 -8.02 22.82 5.60
C ASP A 259 -9.40 22.15 5.71
N TRP A 260 -9.85 21.53 4.62
CA TRP A 260 -11.14 20.82 4.58
C TRP A 260 -11.19 19.65 5.57
N LEU A 261 -10.18 18.77 5.58
CA LEU A 261 -10.11 17.64 6.50
C LEU A 261 -9.95 18.07 7.96
N THR A 262 -9.36 19.25 8.22
CA THR A 262 -9.29 19.83 9.56
C THR A 262 -10.69 20.19 10.07
N GLY A 263 -11.58 20.66 9.20
CA GLY A 263 -12.96 21.01 9.53
C GLY A 263 -13.93 19.83 9.69
N ILE A 264 -13.52 18.60 9.38
CA ILE A 264 -14.35 17.41 9.56
C ILE A 264 -14.39 17.03 11.05
N GLU A 265 -15.54 17.14 11.70
CA GLU A 265 -15.73 16.75 13.11
C GLU A 265 -15.39 15.27 13.40
N GLY A 266 -15.11 14.92 14.66
CA GLY A 266 -14.90 13.52 15.08
C GLY A 266 -13.54 12.94 14.69
N ARG A 267 -13.18 11.81 15.29
CA ARG A 267 -11.84 11.21 15.14
C ARG A 267 -11.64 10.63 13.74
N LEU A 268 -10.52 10.95 13.10
CA LEU A 268 -10.20 10.50 11.75
C LEU A 268 -9.36 9.24 11.74
N VAL A 269 -9.60 8.38 10.76
CA VAL A 269 -8.67 7.34 10.32
C VAL A 269 -8.23 7.69 8.91
N LEU A 270 -7.00 8.18 8.74
CA LEU A 270 -6.45 8.60 7.47
C LEU A 270 -5.86 7.42 6.71
N GLY A 271 -6.63 6.88 5.76
CA GLY A 271 -6.25 5.75 4.94
C GLY A 271 -5.64 6.14 3.59
N ASN A 272 -4.42 5.66 3.33
CA ASN A 272 -3.71 5.88 2.06
C ASN A 272 -3.89 4.70 1.09
N TYR A 273 -4.77 4.88 0.10
CA TYR A 273 -5.05 3.89 -0.96
C TYR A 273 -4.75 4.41 -2.36
N VAL A 274 -4.11 5.59 -2.46
CA VAL A 274 -3.79 6.18 -3.76
C VAL A 274 -2.73 5.36 -4.49
N TYR A 275 -2.84 5.37 -5.82
CA TYR A 275 -1.86 4.78 -6.70
C TYR A 275 -1.80 5.57 -8.01
N ALA A 276 -0.58 5.82 -8.48
CA ALA A 276 -0.33 6.33 -9.82
C ALA A 276 0.82 5.55 -10.48
N ASP A 277 1.04 5.77 -11.77
CA ASP A 277 2.14 5.12 -12.49
C ASP A 277 3.44 5.93 -12.39
N GLY A 278 4.56 5.21 -12.30
CA GLY A 278 5.89 5.79 -12.46
C GLY A 278 6.19 6.94 -11.50
N ALA A 279 6.67 8.05 -12.06
CA ALA A 279 7.09 9.23 -11.28
C ALA A 279 5.94 9.86 -10.48
N THR A 280 4.72 9.85 -11.03
CA THR A 280 3.53 10.39 -10.36
C THR A 280 3.20 9.63 -9.07
N ASN A 281 3.55 8.34 -8.99
CA ASN A 281 3.33 7.55 -7.77
C ASN A 281 4.14 8.09 -6.59
N VAL A 282 5.39 8.47 -6.82
CA VAL A 282 6.24 9.07 -5.76
C VAL A 282 5.68 10.43 -5.37
N ARG A 283 5.32 11.27 -6.36
CA ARG A 283 4.75 12.59 -6.11
C ARG A 283 3.51 12.52 -5.22
N VAL A 284 2.56 11.64 -5.54
CA VAL A 284 1.32 11.50 -4.77
C VAL A 284 1.57 10.84 -3.42
N ALA A 285 2.47 9.85 -3.32
CA ALA A 285 2.84 9.26 -2.04
C ALA A 285 3.48 10.29 -1.10
N THR A 286 4.38 11.12 -1.61
CA THR A 286 4.97 12.26 -0.89
C THR A 286 3.93 13.29 -0.47
N ALA A 287 3.00 13.65 -1.37
CA ALA A 287 1.91 14.59 -1.04
C ALA A 287 1.05 14.06 0.12
N VAL A 288 0.68 12.78 0.08
CA VAL A 288 -0.09 12.14 1.14
C VAL A 288 0.69 12.06 2.45
N ASP A 289 2.00 11.82 2.41
CA ASP A 289 2.82 11.84 3.63
C ASP A 289 2.86 13.25 4.26
N ALA A 290 3.06 14.28 3.45
CA ALA A 290 3.00 15.67 3.91
C ALA A 290 1.63 16.04 4.50
N LEU A 291 0.53 15.61 3.86
CA LEU A 291 -0.82 15.76 4.40
C LEU A 291 -0.99 15.03 5.73
N SER A 292 -0.43 13.82 5.86
CA SER A 292 -0.50 13.03 7.09
C SER A 292 0.19 13.75 8.23
N VAL A 293 1.41 14.26 8.02
CA VAL A 293 2.15 15.05 9.01
C VAL A 293 1.38 16.31 9.40
N GLU A 294 0.83 17.02 8.42
CA GLU A 294 0.11 18.26 8.70
C GLU A 294 -1.19 18.01 9.48
N LEU A 295 -1.94 16.96 9.16
CA LEU A 295 -3.14 16.60 9.91
C LEU A 295 -2.83 16.14 11.34
N LEU A 296 -1.77 15.35 11.54
CA LEU A 296 -1.30 14.99 12.88
C LEU A 296 -0.94 16.23 13.71
N ARG A 297 -0.35 17.24 13.08
CA ARG A 297 -0.01 18.51 13.73
C ARG A 297 -1.25 19.36 14.06
N ARG A 298 -2.22 19.45 13.15
CA ARG A 298 -3.46 20.25 13.33
C ARG A 298 -4.48 19.60 14.25
N ARG A 299 -4.47 18.27 14.35
CA ARG A 299 -5.44 17.46 15.08
C ARG A 299 -4.74 16.42 15.95
N PRO A 300 -3.97 16.85 16.97
CA PRO A 300 -3.29 15.93 17.87
C PRO A 300 -4.30 14.98 18.54
N ASP A 301 -3.92 13.71 18.71
CA ASP A 301 -4.70 12.64 19.36
C ASP A 301 -6.05 12.28 18.68
N GLU A 302 -6.41 12.93 17.57
CA GLU A 302 -7.66 12.69 16.85
C GLU A 302 -7.48 11.95 15.52
N VAL A 303 -6.24 11.69 15.09
CA VAL A 303 -5.93 11.06 13.80
C VAL A 303 -5.20 9.74 14.02
N ALA A 304 -5.77 8.66 13.49
CA ALA A 304 -5.07 7.39 13.26
C ALA A 304 -4.65 7.28 11.79
N LEU A 305 -3.63 6.50 11.47
CA LEU A 305 -3.20 6.26 10.09
C LEU A 305 -3.49 4.83 9.66
N ALA A 306 -3.85 4.64 8.38
CA ALA A 306 -4.08 3.32 7.81
C ALA A 306 -3.37 3.16 6.45
N PHE A 307 -2.67 2.04 6.28
CA PHE A 307 -1.87 1.74 5.10
C PHE A 307 -2.00 0.28 4.69
N LEU A 308 -1.85 0.02 3.40
CA LEU A 308 -1.67 -1.33 2.87
C LEU A 308 -0.24 -1.50 2.37
N ALA A 309 0.55 -2.31 3.05
CA ALA A 309 1.87 -2.67 2.57
C ALA A 309 1.75 -3.58 1.33
N THR A 310 2.54 -3.29 0.30
CA THR A 310 2.59 -4.15 -0.89
C THR A 310 3.28 -5.46 -0.53
N PRO A 311 2.78 -6.63 -0.98
CA PRO A 311 3.41 -7.92 -0.67
C PRO A 311 4.67 -8.15 -1.52
N THR A 312 4.86 -7.32 -2.55
CA THR A 312 6.03 -7.30 -3.45
C THR A 312 7.11 -6.31 -2.99
N ASP A 313 7.39 -6.27 -1.69
CA ASP A 313 8.50 -5.53 -1.09
C ASP A 313 9.43 -6.54 -0.38
N VAL A 314 10.41 -6.04 0.37
CA VAL A 314 11.28 -6.84 1.22
C VAL A 314 10.77 -6.82 2.66
N PHE A 315 10.65 -7.99 3.29
CA PHE A 315 10.14 -8.16 4.65
C PHE A 315 11.01 -9.10 5.46
N ALA A 316 11.09 -8.84 6.77
CA ALA A 316 11.45 -9.88 7.72
C ALA A 316 10.26 -10.82 7.86
N VAL A 317 10.52 -12.12 7.80
CA VAL A 317 9.48 -13.14 7.88
C VAL A 317 9.76 -14.09 9.05
N PRO A 318 8.71 -14.65 9.67
CA PRO A 318 8.87 -15.55 10.81
C PRO A 318 9.57 -16.85 10.40
N THR A 319 10.21 -17.50 11.37
CA THR A 319 10.94 -18.76 11.16
C THR A 319 10.03 -19.84 10.55
N GLU A 320 8.76 -19.88 10.97
CA GLU A 320 7.74 -20.79 10.48
C GLU A 320 7.49 -20.64 8.97
N ALA A 321 7.62 -19.42 8.44
CA ALA A 321 7.51 -19.17 7.00
C ALA A 321 8.72 -19.75 6.25
N VAL A 322 9.93 -19.58 6.79
CA VAL A 322 11.18 -20.15 6.26
C VAL A 322 11.12 -21.68 6.27
N GLU A 323 10.63 -22.26 7.35
CA GLU A 323 10.47 -23.71 7.47
C GLU A 323 9.46 -24.27 6.47
N GLN A 324 8.28 -23.64 6.32
CA GLN A 324 7.28 -24.09 5.36
C GLN A 324 7.80 -23.98 3.92
N SER A 325 8.45 -22.87 3.58
CA SER A 325 9.15 -22.69 2.29
C SER A 325 10.19 -23.79 2.04
N THR A 326 11.00 -24.12 3.06
CA THR A 326 12.01 -25.19 2.97
C THR A 326 11.36 -26.57 2.76
N ARG A 327 10.26 -26.87 3.47
CA ARG A 327 9.47 -28.11 3.27
C ARG A 327 8.90 -28.18 1.85
N ASN A 328 8.33 -27.09 1.35
CA ASN A 328 7.77 -26.99 0.01
C ASN A 328 8.85 -27.19 -1.08
N TYR A 329 10.05 -26.64 -0.88
CA TYR A 329 11.17 -26.84 -1.81
C TYR A 329 11.70 -28.28 -1.85
N ARG A 330 11.70 -28.96 -0.69
CA ARG A 330 12.13 -30.37 -0.55
C ARG A 330 11.08 -31.36 -1.07
N SER A 331 9.81 -30.95 -1.13
CA SER A 331 8.69 -31.80 -1.53
C SER A 331 8.00 -31.30 -2.80
N PRO A 332 8.72 -31.14 -3.94
CA PRO A 332 8.10 -30.67 -5.17
C PRO A 332 7.11 -31.69 -5.72
N SER A 333 6.12 -31.21 -6.48
CA SER A 333 5.16 -32.06 -7.19
C SER A 333 5.87 -33.03 -8.16
N ALA A 334 5.20 -34.11 -8.55
CA ALA A 334 5.77 -35.12 -9.45
C ALA A 334 6.31 -34.49 -10.75
N THR A 335 5.55 -33.58 -11.36
CA THR A 335 5.96 -32.83 -12.56
C THR A 335 7.20 -31.97 -12.29
N MET A 336 7.25 -31.26 -11.17
CA MET A 336 8.41 -30.42 -10.82
C MET A 336 9.65 -31.22 -10.42
N ARG A 337 9.51 -32.45 -9.91
CA ARG A 337 10.65 -33.36 -9.70
C ARG A 337 11.40 -33.64 -11.00
N LEU A 338 10.66 -33.81 -12.10
CA LEU A 338 11.24 -34.08 -13.42
C LEU A 338 11.70 -32.81 -14.14
N ALA A 339 10.91 -31.74 -14.10
CA ALA A 339 11.22 -30.50 -14.83
C ALA A 339 12.33 -29.65 -14.18
N ARG A 340 12.43 -29.64 -12.84
CA ARG A 340 13.35 -28.74 -12.12
C ARG A 340 14.83 -28.93 -12.50
N PRO A 341 15.40 -30.16 -12.59
CA PRO A 341 16.79 -30.33 -13.00
C PRO A 341 17.08 -29.75 -14.38
N ALA A 342 16.20 -29.98 -15.35
CA ALA A 342 16.35 -29.45 -16.71
C ALA A 342 16.27 -27.92 -16.74
N LEU A 343 15.26 -27.33 -16.08
CA LEU A 343 15.10 -25.88 -16.00
C LEU A 343 16.27 -25.18 -15.30
N ARG A 344 16.81 -25.81 -14.24
CA ARG A 344 18.00 -25.30 -13.55
C ARG A 344 19.25 -25.46 -14.41
N GLY A 345 19.42 -26.59 -15.10
CA GLY A 345 20.55 -26.81 -16.02
C GLY A 345 20.60 -25.77 -17.14
N LEU A 346 19.48 -25.59 -17.85
CA LEU A 346 19.37 -24.67 -18.98
C LEU A 346 19.54 -23.19 -18.59
N SER A 347 19.16 -22.82 -17.36
CA SER A 347 19.28 -21.45 -16.87
C SER A 347 20.59 -21.16 -16.13
N GLY A 348 21.52 -22.10 -16.06
CA GLY A 348 22.73 -21.96 -15.24
C GLY A 348 22.42 -21.76 -13.75
N GLY A 349 21.35 -22.38 -13.26
CA GLY A 349 20.90 -22.30 -11.87
C GLY A 349 20.13 -21.03 -11.50
N ARG A 350 19.79 -20.18 -12.47
CA ARG A 350 19.06 -18.91 -12.23
C ARG A 350 17.57 -19.08 -11.97
N LEU A 351 16.95 -20.14 -12.51
CA LEU A 351 15.53 -20.45 -12.27
C LEU A 351 15.35 -21.35 -11.04
N LEU A 352 14.17 -21.24 -10.40
CA LEU A 352 13.74 -22.13 -9.32
C LEU A 352 14.76 -22.20 -8.15
N GLN A 353 15.32 -21.05 -7.81
CA GLN A 353 16.17 -20.88 -6.64
C GLN A 353 15.32 -21.00 -5.37
N ARG A 354 15.93 -21.43 -4.26
CA ARG A 354 15.23 -21.49 -2.98
C ARG A 354 14.84 -20.09 -2.54
N ASN A 355 13.67 -19.94 -1.92
CA ASN A 355 13.24 -18.66 -1.36
C ASN A 355 14.15 -18.21 -0.20
N TYR A 356 14.62 -19.17 0.61
CA TYR A 356 15.53 -18.91 1.74
C TYR A 356 16.67 -19.92 1.83
N ALA A 357 17.74 -19.52 2.53
CA ALA A 357 18.65 -20.48 3.13
C ALA A 357 17.94 -21.20 4.29
N PRO A 358 18.10 -22.54 4.44
CA PRO A 358 17.53 -23.25 5.58
C PRO A 358 18.07 -22.70 6.91
N GLY A 359 17.19 -22.46 7.88
CA GLY A 359 17.55 -22.01 9.23
C GLY A 359 17.72 -20.50 9.39
N SER A 360 17.39 -19.68 8.39
CA SER A 360 17.39 -18.21 8.54
C SER A 360 16.36 -17.75 9.58
N ALA A 361 16.80 -16.93 10.55
CA ALA A 361 15.96 -16.39 11.62
C ALA A 361 16.38 -14.94 12.00
N PRO A 362 15.53 -13.92 11.76
CA PRO A 362 14.36 -14.00 10.88
C PRO A 362 14.76 -14.32 9.43
N GLY A 363 13.82 -14.82 8.64
CA GLY A 363 14.01 -14.88 7.19
C GLY A 363 13.93 -13.47 6.59
N VAL A 364 14.56 -13.26 5.44
CA VAL A 364 14.38 -12.04 4.64
C VAL A 364 13.78 -12.44 3.30
N ASN A 365 12.49 -12.14 3.11
CA ASN A 365 11.80 -12.37 1.86
C ASN A 365 12.02 -11.17 0.94
N ASP A 366 12.57 -11.40 -0.25
CA ASP A 366 12.76 -10.37 -1.28
C ASP A 366 11.80 -10.62 -2.45
N SER A 367 10.59 -10.06 -2.32
CA SER A 367 9.54 -10.14 -3.33
C SER A 367 9.49 -8.92 -4.25
N LEU A 368 10.56 -8.11 -4.30
CA LEU A 368 10.61 -6.96 -5.20
C LEU A 368 10.51 -7.40 -6.66
N VAL A 369 9.61 -6.76 -7.41
CA VAL A 369 9.40 -7.04 -8.83
C VAL A 369 10.11 -5.97 -9.67
N PRO A 370 11.18 -6.31 -10.43
CA PRO A 370 11.94 -5.34 -11.20
C PRO A 370 11.09 -4.49 -12.17
N GLN A 371 10.02 -5.10 -12.72
CA GLN A 371 9.10 -4.45 -13.67
C GLN A 371 8.26 -3.32 -13.04
N GLN A 372 8.12 -3.28 -11.70
CA GLN A 372 7.46 -2.17 -11.00
C GLN A 372 8.37 -0.93 -10.92
N GLY A 373 9.69 -1.14 -10.92
CA GLY A 373 10.70 -0.09 -10.94
C GLY A 373 10.95 0.61 -9.60
N PRO A 374 12.01 1.44 -9.53
CA PRO A 374 12.44 2.09 -8.28
C PRO A 374 11.44 3.09 -7.71
N ASN A 375 10.69 3.78 -8.58
CA ASN A 375 9.69 4.76 -8.14
C ASN A 375 8.52 4.08 -7.39
N TYR A 376 8.11 2.88 -7.82
CA TYR A 376 7.11 2.11 -7.10
C TYR A 376 7.64 1.66 -5.73
N ALA A 377 8.86 1.11 -5.70
CA ALA A 377 9.49 0.67 -4.46
C ALA A 377 9.62 1.81 -3.45
N LEU A 378 10.09 2.99 -3.88
CA LEU A 378 10.20 4.16 -3.00
C LEU A 378 8.84 4.64 -2.49
N ALA A 379 7.84 4.75 -3.36
CA ALA A 379 6.50 5.20 -2.96
C ALA A 379 5.85 4.25 -1.93
N LYS A 380 6.03 2.94 -2.09
CA LYS A 380 5.53 1.94 -1.13
C LYS A 380 6.35 1.88 0.15
N ARG A 381 7.67 2.09 0.05
CA ARG A 381 8.55 2.15 1.22
C ARG A 381 8.25 3.34 2.11
N LEU A 382 7.92 4.49 1.52
CA LEU A 382 7.49 5.68 2.27
C LEU A 382 6.28 5.39 3.16
N GLN A 383 5.31 4.61 2.70
CA GLN A 383 4.13 4.25 3.50
C GLN A 383 4.53 3.46 4.75
N ARG A 384 5.43 2.49 4.60
CA ARG A 384 5.98 1.71 5.72
C ARG A 384 6.83 2.55 6.66
N TRP A 385 7.62 3.48 6.14
CA TRP A 385 8.39 4.41 6.96
C TRP A 385 7.47 5.30 7.81
N ARG A 386 6.42 5.88 7.22
CA ARG A 386 5.46 6.69 7.98
C ARG A 386 4.75 5.87 9.05
N ALA A 387 4.31 4.66 8.72
CA ALA A 387 3.73 3.76 9.70
C ALA A 387 4.70 3.48 10.87
N THR A 388 5.98 3.21 10.56
CA THR A 388 7.03 2.99 11.56
C THR A 388 7.24 4.21 12.46
N THR A 389 7.37 5.41 11.89
CA THR A 389 7.63 6.63 12.67
C THR A 389 6.42 7.04 13.50
N ALA A 390 5.22 7.01 12.92
CA ALA A 390 3.98 7.35 13.62
C ALA A 390 3.72 6.40 14.79
N ALA A 391 3.88 5.08 14.60
CA ALA A 391 3.72 4.10 15.68
C ALA A 391 4.74 4.32 16.81
N ARG A 392 6.00 4.64 16.48
CA ARG A 392 7.03 4.98 17.47
C ARG A 392 6.73 6.25 18.25
N ASP A 393 6.02 7.19 17.63
CA ASP A 393 5.59 8.43 18.26
C ASP A 393 4.23 8.27 18.99
N GLY A 394 3.73 7.04 19.14
CA GLY A 394 2.50 6.72 19.88
C GLY A 394 1.20 6.96 19.10
N ILE A 395 1.28 7.32 17.82
CA ILE A 395 0.10 7.48 16.96
C ILE A 395 -0.49 6.10 16.64
N PRO A 396 -1.82 5.88 16.73
CA PRO A 396 -2.44 4.65 16.27
C PRO A 396 -2.25 4.45 14.77
N VAL A 397 -1.72 3.27 14.39
CA VAL A 397 -1.44 2.91 13.00
C VAL A 397 -1.97 1.50 12.71
N SER A 398 -2.68 1.36 11.60
CA SER A 398 -2.94 0.07 10.95
C SER A 398 -2.07 -0.04 9.70
N LEU A 399 -1.18 -1.04 9.67
CA LEU A 399 -0.35 -1.37 8.52
C LEU A 399 -0.34 -2.89 8.38
N ASN A 400 -1.11 -3.40 7.42
CA ASN A 400 -1.12 -4.82 7.12
C ASN A 400 -0.59 -5.06 5.70
N VAL A 401 0.13 -6.17 5.51
CA VAL A 401 0.56 -6.63 4.18
C VAL A 401 -0.65 -7.15 3.43
N ALA A 402 -1.00 -6.50 2.33
CA ALA A 402 -2.14 -6.86 1.50
C ALA A 402 -1.76 -7.90 0.44
N PRO A 403 -2.69 -8.75 -0.02
CA PRO A 403 -2.36 -9.82 -0.97
C PRO A 403 -2.10 -9.30 -2.38
N PRO A 404 -1.35 -10.06 -3.20
CA PRO A 404 -1.33 -9.86 -4.65
C PRO A 404 -2.77 -9.89 -5.17
N THR A 405 -3.19 -8.82 -5.83
CA THR A 405 -4.61 -8.63 -6.19
C THR A 405 -4.74 -8.29 -7.67
N ARG A 406 -5.71 -8.91 -8.35
CA ARG A 406 -6.01 -8.68 -9.78
C ARG A 406 -6.75 -7.36 -10.03
N THR A 407 -6.11 -6.23 -9.69
CA THR A 407 -6.66 -4.88 -9.96
C THR A 407 -6.47 -4.48 -11.42
N ARG A 408 -7.27 -3.54 -11.90
CA ARG A 408 -7.10 -2.93 -13.24
C ARG A 408 -5.72 -2.30 -13.42
N SER A 409 -5.17 -1.71 -12.35
CA SER A 409 -3.83 -1.11 -12.36
C SER A 409 -2.72 -2.13 -12.58
N VAL A 410 -2.90 -3.39 -12.17
CA VAL A 410 -1.93 -4.47 -12.43
C VAL A 410 -2.17 -5.12 -13.79
N ILE A 411 -3.42 -5.42 -14.13
CA ILE A 411 -3.78 -6.17 -15.34
C ILE A 411 -3.42 -5.40 -16.63
N LYS A 412 -3.37 -4.06 -16.60
CA LYS A 412 -2.93 -3.27 -17.75
C LYS A 412 -1.50 -3.58 -18.21
N ASN A 413 -0.64 -4.09 -17.32
CA ASN A 413 0.69 -4.57 -17.67
C ASN A 413 0.62 -6.06 -18.08
N ARG A 414 0.79 -6.36 -19.36
CA ARG A 414 0.67 -7.72 -19.91
C ARG A 414 1.59 -8.74 -19.23
N ALA A 415 2.79 -8.34 -18.84
CA ALA A 415 3.74 -9.24 -18.17
C ALA A 415 3.24 -9.59 -16.77
N LEU A 416 2.79 -8.59 -15.99
CA LEU A 416 2.23 -8.83 -14.66
C LEU A 416 0.91 -9.60 -14.70
N ALA A 417 0.03 -9.28 -15.66
CA ALA A 417 -1.22 -10.02 -15.87
C ALA A 417 -0.95 -11.51 -16.15
N SER A 418 0.01 -11.81 -17.02
CA SER A 418 0.41 -13.19 -17.35
C SER A 418 1.05 -13.89 -16.15
N ALA A 419 1.92 -13.19 -15.42
CA ALA A 419 2.51 -13.72 -14.19
C ALA A 419 1.44 -14.10 -13.17
N TYR A 420 0.43 -13.24 -12.97
CA TYR A 420 -0.67 -13.47 -12.03
C TYR A 420 -1.59 -14.62 -12.45
N ALA A 421 -1.75 -14.84 -13.77
CA ALA A 421 -2.45 -16.01 -14.29
C ALA A 421 -1.68 -17.31 -14.01
N GLY A 422 -0.34 -17.28 -14.06
CA GLY A 422 0.52 -18.43 -13.80
C GLY A 422 0.89 -18.67 -12.33
N ALA A 423 0.68 -17.68 -11.45
CA ALA A 423 1.20 -17.63 -10.08
C ALA A 423 0.78 -18.82 -9.20
N HIS A 424 -0.46 -19.30 -9.33
CA HIS A 424 -1.00 -20.43 -8.57
C HIS A 424 -0.16 -21.72 -8.74
N ARG A 425 0.52 -21.90 -9.88
CA ARG A 425 1.42 -23.06 -10.12
C ARG A 425 2.65 -23.06 -9.21
N PHE A 426 2.95 -21.92 -8.59
CA PHE A 426 4.04 -21.73 -7.64
C PHE A 426 3.50 -21.48 -6.22
N GLY A 427 2.25 -21.84 -5.93
CA GLY A 427 1.64 -21.70 -4.61
C GLY A 427 1.38 -20.25 -4.21
N ILE A 428 1.23 -19.35 -5.20
CA ILE A 428 0.88 -17.94 -4.97
C ILE A 428 -0.59 -17.74 -5.31
N GLU A 429 -1.36 -17.33 -4.30
CA GLU A 429 -2.77 -16.97 -4.44
C GLU A 429 -2.88 -15.50 -4.83
N VAL A 430 -3.61 -15.24 -5.92
CA VAL A 430 -3.88 -13.88 -6.39
C VAL A 430 -5.37 -13.60 -6.20
N PHE A 431 -5.66 -12.64 -5.34
CA PHE A 431 -7.00 -12.34 -4.86
C PHE A 431 -7.79 -11.51 -5.88
N GLU A 432 -9.11 -11.63 -5.81
CA GLU A 432 -10.04 -10.68 -6.42
C GLU A 432 -10.07 -9.39 -5.59
N PRO A 433 -10.19 -8.20 -6.21
CA PRO A 433 -10.22 -6.95 -5.47
C PRO A 433 -11.27 -6.89 -4.36
N ALA A 434 -12.45 -7.47 -4.57
CA ALA A 434 -13.51 -7.53 -3.58
C ALA A 434 -13.16 -8.43 -2.37
N THR A 435 -12.36 -9.49 -2.58
CA THR A 435 -11.88 -10.32 -1.48
C THR A 435 -10.86 -9.53 -0.67
N SER A 436 -9.86 -8.95 -1.34
CA SER A 436 -8.79 -8.20 -0.70
C SER A 436 -9.34 -6.99 0.06
N ASN A 437 -10.20 -6.18 -0.54
CA ASN A 437 -10.67 -4.95 0.11
C ASN A 437 -11.46 -5.24 1.39
N THR A 438 -12.28 -6.30 1.40
CA THR A 438 -13.11 -6.66 2.56
C THR A 438 -12.26 -7.32 3.64
N LEU A 439 -11.31 -8.17 3.26
CA LEU A 439 -10.35 -8.79 4.17
C LEU A 439 -9.46 -7.73 4.84
N MET A 440 -8.87 -6.82 4.08
CA MET A 440 -8.04 -5.75 4.64
C MET A 440 -8.86 -4.74 5.46
N ALA A 441 -10.13 -4.51 5.12
CA ALA A 441 -11.02 -3.70 5.95
C ALA A 441 -11.32 -4.36 7.30
N ALA A 442 -11.44 -5.70 7.34
CA ALA A 442 -11.61 -6.43 8.60
C ALA A 442 -10.36 -6.32 9.48
N LEU A 443 -9.15 -6.42 8.90
CA LEU A 443 -7.90 -6.20 9.65
C LEU A 443 -7.77 -4.75 10.16
N LEU A 444 -8.16 -3.76 9.35
CA LEU A 444 -8.25 -2.38 9.82
C LEU A 444 -9.21 -2.23 11.02
N VAL A 445 -10.39 -2.86 10.98
CA VAL A 445 -11.33 -2.86 12.11
C VAL A 445 -10.68 -3.50 13.34
N HIS A 446 -10.00 -4.64 13.16
CA HIS A 446 -9.28 -5.31 14.24
C HIS A 446 -8.28 -4.36 14.90
N ASP A 447 -7.36 -3.78 14.13
CA ASP A 447 -6.34 -2.86 14.62
C ASP A 447 -6.92 -1.65 15.38
N LEU A 448 -8.01 -1.06 14.86
CA LEU A 448 -8.67 0.07 15.48
C LEU A 448 -9.35 -0.27 16.81
N ARG A 449 -9.75 -1.54 17.01
CA ARG A 449 -10.49 -2.01 18.18
C ARG A 449 -9.59 -2.62 19.25
N THR A 450 -8.45 -3.18 18.86
CA THR A 450 -7.46 -3.75 19.80
C THR A 450 -6.40 -2.75 20.21
N GLY A 451 -6.20 -1.67 19.44
CA GLY A 451 -5.20 -0.65 19.72
C GLY A 451 -3.77 -1.09 19.40
N PRO A 452 -2.78 -0.22 19.68
CA PRO A 452 -1.37 -0.47 19.35
C PRO A 452 -0.81 -1.64 20.16
N ARG A 453 0.12 -2.38 19.54
CA ARG A 453 0.77 -3.54 20.15
C ARG A 453 2.05 -3.10 20.89
N PRO A 454 2.18 -3.34 22.20
CA PRO A 454 3.18 -2.66 23.04
C PRO A 454 4.65 -3.11 22.87
N GLU A 455 4.95 -4.23 22.21
CA GLU A 455 6.28 -4.88 22.29
C GLU A 455 6.88 -5.34 20.94
N GLN A 456 6.71 -4.55 19.87
CA GLN A 456 7.10 -5.02 18.54
C GLN A 456 8.28 -4.25 17.92
N THR A 457 9.27 -4.99 17.44
CA THR A 457 10.33 -4.45 16.58
C THR A 457 9.72 -4.13 15.20
N PRO A 458 9.74 -2.87 14.71
CA PRO A 458 8.80 -2.41 13.68
C PRO A 458 8.73 -3.24 12.40
N TRP A 459 9.87 -3.73 11.87
CA TRP A 459 9.87 -4.49 10.62
C TRP A 459 9.74 -6.00 10.78
N ARG A 460 9.82 -6.52 12.02
CA ARG A 460 9.35 -7.88 12.32
C ARG A 460 7.83 -7.88 12.56
N ALA A 461 7.31 -6.81 13.16
CA ALA A 461 5.89 -6.56 13.39
C ALA A 461 5.05 -6.67 12.12
N GLU A 462 5.59 -6.23 10.98
CA GLU A 462 4.89 -6.26 9.68
C GLU A 462 4.53 -7.68 9.20
N ALA A 463 5.13 -8.73 9.80
CA ALA A 463 4.71 -10.10 9.55
C ALA A 463 3.38 -10.45 10.22
N ASP A 464 3.03 -9.76 11.30
CA ASP A 464 1.77 -9.97 11.95
C ASP A 464 0.62 -9.52 11.06
N GLU A 465 -0.44 -10.33 11.05
CA GLU A 465 -1.63 -10.10 10.24
C GLU A 465 -1.36 -10.00 8.72
N ALA A 466 -0.19 -10.46 8.27
CA ALA A 466 0.18 -10.38 6.87
C ALA A 466 -0.62 -11.35 6.00
N VAL A 467 -1.23 -10.81 4.95
CA VAL A 467 -1.90 -11.59 3.89
C VAL A 467 -1.04 -11.48 2.64
N HIS A 468 0.04 -12.25 2.57
CA HIS A 468 1.07 -12.12 1.53
C HIS A 468 0.83 -12.99 0.28
N GLY A 469 -0.31 -13.67 0.18
CA GLY A 469 -0.69 -14.48 -0.97
C GLY A 469 0.21 -15.69 -1.21
N GLY A 470 0.94 -16.18 -0.21
CA GLY A 470 1.90 -17.30 -0.40
C GLY A 470 3.34 -16.91 -0.71
N LEU A 471 3.62 -15.64 -1.03
CA LEU A 471 4.97 -15.18 -1.41
C LEU A 471 6.06 -15.51 -0.38
N TRP A 472 5.72 -15.51 0.91
CA TRP A 472 6.68 -15.82 1.97
C TRP A 472 6.85 -17.31 2.22
N ARG A 473 5.85 -18.13 1.90
CA ARG A 473 5.81 -19.57 2.25
C ARG A 473 6.01 -20.48 1.05
N THR A 474 6.09 -19.93 -0.17
CA THR A 474 6.42 -20.71 -1.38
C THR A 474 7.87 -21.21 -1.39
N ALA A 475 8.08 -22.30 -2.13
CA ALA A 475 9.37 -22.99 -2.28
C ALA A 475 10.45 -22.12 -2.92
N TYR A 476 10.08 -21.28 -3.88
CA TYR A 476 11.02 -20.64 -4.79
C TYR A 476 11.11 -19.14 -4.55
N ASP A 477 12.31 -18.59 -4.73
CA ASP A 477 12.49 -17.14 -4.81
C ASP A 477 11.56 -16.59 -5.91
N PRO A 478 10.73 -15.57 -5.62
CA PRO A 478 9.74 -15.06 -6.57
C PRO A 478 10.34 -14.64 -7.92
N ARG A 479 11.52 -14.00 -7.93
CA ARG A 479 12.17 -13.55 -9.17
C ARG A 479 12.67 -14.73 -10.01
N SER A 480 13.13 -15.80 -9.38
CA SER A 480 13.57 -17.03 -10.05
C SER A 480 12.42 -17.85 -10.66
N ALA A 481 11.18 -17.61 -10.25
CA ALA A 481 9.97 -18.28 -10.75
C ALA A 481 9.12 -17.38 -11.68
N LEU A 482 9.24 -16.05 -11.57
CA LEU A 482 8.39 -15.08 -12.26
C LEU A 482 8.35 -15.27 -13.77
N GLY A 483 9.51 -15.48 -14.42
CA GLY A 483 9.57 -15.70 -15.87
C GLY A 483 8.82 -16.95 -16.32
N LEU A 484 8.86 -18.02 -15.53
CA LEU A 484 8.10 -19.25 -15.79
C LEU A 484 6.60 -19.02 -15.59
N ALA A 485 6.21 -18.28 -14.56
CA ALA A 485 4.82 -17.92 -14.34
C ALA A 485 4.24 -17.12 -15.52
N VAL A 486 5.00 -16.18 -16.08
CA VAL A 486 4.59 -15.43 -17.29
C VAL A 486 4.33 -16.38 -18.47
N VAL A 487 5.27 -17.29 -18.77
CA VAL A 487 5.13 -18.22 -19.90
C VAL A 487 3.94 -19.16 -19.72
N LEU A 488 3.77 -19.72 -18.51
CA LEU A 488 2.66 -20.63 -18.20
C LEU A 488 1.30 -19.91 -18.20
N GLY A 489 1.27 -18.64 -17.79
CA GLY A 489 0.06 -17.81 -17.88
C GLY A 489 -0.36 -17.50 -19.31
N LEU A 490 0.61 -17.25 -20.21
CA LEU A 490 0.34 -17.04 -21.64
C LEU A 490 -0.19 -18.29 -22.33
N GLY A 491 0.31 -19.47 -21.95
CA GLY A 491 -0.18 -20.76 -22.48
C GLY A 491 -1.60 -21.11 -22.03
N GLY A 492 -1.97 -20.75 -20.80
CA GLY A 492 -3.33 -20.99 -20.27
C GLY A 492 -4.38 -20.01 -20.77
N ALA A 493 -4.01 -18.79 -21.18
CA ALA A 493 -4.95 -17.81 -21.72
C ALA A 493 -5.35 -18.06 -23.19
N ARG A 494 -4.74 -19.07 -23.85
CA ARG A 494 -5.05 -19.51 -25.22
C ARG A 494 -5.84 -20.82 -25.27
N ALA A 495 -6.20 -21.39 -24.11
CA ALA A 495 -6.93 -22.65 -23.98
C ALA A 495 -8.39 -22.40 -23.59
#